data_AF-A0A9J6REG4-F1
#
_entry.id   AF-A0A9J6REG4-F1
#
_cell.length_a   1.000
_cell.length_b   1.000
_cell.length_c   1.000
_cell.angle_alpha   90.00
_cell.angle_beta   90.00
_cell.angle_gamma   90.00
#
_symmetry.space_group_name_H-M   'P 1'
#
loop_
_entity.id
_entity.type
_entity.pdbx_description
1 polymer ?
#
loop_
_entity_poly.entity_id
_entity_poly.type
_entity_poly.pdbx_seq_one_letter_code
_entity_poly.pdbx_strand_id
1 'polypeptide(L)'
;MTYYYLGLFFHTTLILLVLFGLIYTVINLKRKKLHQAWWIFVILLTPFFLVSFYNSVTMPYMDLKNAITGETYEIEGTIEDIHFPGGYNIIIINGEEYRRNPWGFKPEIGEKYRIDYLPHSGHIVNYELVTE
;
A
#
# COMPACT_ATOMS: atom_id res chain seq x y z
N MET A 1 11.10 1.44 -9.13
CA MET A 1 11.60 1.89 -7.80
C MET A 1 11.13 3.28 -7.35
N THR A 2 11.26 4.36 -8.14
CA THR A 2 10.87 5.72 -7.70
C THR A 2 9.45 5.83 -7.15
N TYR A 3 8.48 5.16 -7.79
CA TYR A 3 7.09 5.15 -7.36
C TYR A 3 6.90 4.52 -5.97
N TYR A 4 7.62 3.44 -5.66
CA TYR A 4 7.63 2.84 -4.33
C TYR A 4 8.10 3.84 -3.25
N TYR A 5 9.23 4.53 -3.48
CA TYR A 5 9.77 5.49 -2.50
C TYR A 5 8.84 6.68 -2.28
N LEU A 6 8.30 7.26 -3.36
CA LEU A 6 7.33 8.35 -3.27
C LEU A 6 6.04 7.89 -2.57
N GLY A 7 5.57 6.69 -2.89
CA GLY A 7 4.44 6.07 -2.23
C GLY A 7 4.68 5.92 -0.73
N LEU A 8 5.78 5.29 -0.32
CA LEU A 8 6.11 5.10 1.09
C LEU A 8 6.22 6.44 1.84
N PHE A 9 6.89 7.44 1.25
CA PHE A 9 7.01 8.77 1.85
C PHE A 9 5.64 9.45 2.04
N PHE A 10 4.81 9.43 1.00
CA PHE A 10 3.48 10.04 1.03
C PHE A 10 2.57 9.37 2.05
N HIS A 11 2.46 8.04 2.03
CA HIS A 11 1.63 7.29 2.98
C HIS A 11 2.11 7.46 4.42
N THR A 12 3.43 7.45 4.65
CA THR A 12 4.00 7.70 5.99
C THR A 12 3.62 9.09 6.49
N THR A 13 3.77 10.11 5.65
CA THR A 13 3.41 11.50 6.00
C THR A 13 1.92 11.62 6.33
N LEU A 14 1.05 11.03 5.49
CA LEU A 14 -0.40 11.07 5.70
C LEU A 14 -0.80 10.36 7.01
N ILE A 15 -0.22 9.19 7.27
CA ILE A 15 -0.45 8.44 8.52
C ILE A 15 -0.03 9.26 9.73
N LEU A 16 1.12 9.95 9.69
CA LEU A 16 1.57 10.78 10.80
C LEU A 16 0.61 11.94 11.08
N LEU A 17 0.05 12.56 10.03
CA LEU A 17 -0.96 13.61 10.17
C LEU A 17 -2.24 13.07 10.83
N VAL A 18 -2.72 11.90 10.39
CA VAL A 18 -3.91 11.25 10.98
C VAL A 18 -3.65 10.86 12.44
N LEU A 19 -2.48 10.30 12.73
CA LEU A 19 -2.07 9.95 14.10
C LEU A 19 -2.04 11.17 15.00
N PHE A 20 -1.46 12.29 14.53
CA PHE A 20 -1.47 13.54 15.27
C PHE A 20 -2.89 14.04 15.54
N GLY A 21 -3.77 13.99 14.54
CA GLY A 21 -5.19 14.34 14.70
C GLY A 21 -5.93 13.46 15.70
N LEU A 22 -5.69 12.14 15.69
CA LEU A 22 -6.23 11.19 16.64
C LEU A 22 -5.76 11.50 18.07
N ILE A 23 -4.46 11.70 18.27
CA ILE A 23 -3.87 12.04 19.57
C ILE A 23 -4.45 13.37 20.08
N TYR A 24 -4.49 14.39 19.22
CA TYR A 24 -5.07 15.70 19.54
C TYR A 24 -6.54 15.58 19.98
N THR A 25 -7.32 14.76 19.27
CA THR A 25 -8.73 14.51 19.60
C THR A 25 -8.87 13.82 20.96
N VAL A 26 -8.08 12.78 21.23
CA VAL A 26 -8.07 12.08 22.53
C VAL A 26 -7.68 13.02 23.67
N ILE A 27 -6.66 13.86 23.49
CA ILE A 27 -6.24 14.84 24.50
C ILE A 27 -7.38 15.82 24.81
N ASN A 28 -8.05 16.36 23.78
CA ASN A 28 -9.13 17.33 23.99
C ASN A 28 -10.40 16.70 24.57
N LEU A 29 -10.71 15.45 24.23
CA LEU A 29 -11.76 14.66 24.87
C LEU A 29 -11.48 14.46 26.37
N LYS A 30 -10.26 14.06 26.74
CA LYS A 30 -9.85 13.91 28.14
C LYS A 30 -9.89 15.22 28.91
N ARG A 31 -9.53 16.34 28.26
CA ARG A 31 -9.63 17.69 28.82
C ARG A 31 -11.04 18.27 28.82
N LYS A 32 -12.06 17.50 28.40
CA LYS A 32 -13.47 17.92 28.26
C LYS A 32 -13.66 19.16 27.38
N LYS A 33 -12.72 19.41 26.45
CA LYS A 33 -12.80 20.50 25.46
C LYS A 33 -13.62 20.12 24.22
N LEU A 34 -13.91 18.83 24.04
CA LEU A 34 -14.74 18.28 22.97
C LEU A 34 -15.91 17.48 23.55
N HIS A 35 -17.00 17.39 22.79
CA HIS A 35 -18.18 16.62 23.15
C HIS A 35 -17.87 15.12 23.26
N GLN A 36 -18.39 14.44 24.27
CA GLN A 36 -18.05 13.03 24.55
C GLN A 36 -18.43 12.06 23.41
N ALA A 37 -19.41 12.40 22.57
CA ALA A 37 -19.78 11.59 21.40
C ALA A 37 -18.61 11.33 20.44
N TRP A 38 -17.58 12.19 20.43
CA TRP A 38 -16.38 11.96 19.61
C TRP A 38 -15.58 10.72 20.02
N TRP A 39 -15.82 10.13 21.20
CA TRP A 39 -15.26 8.82 21.55
C TRP A 39 -15.67 7.73 20.57
N ILE A 40 -16.90 7.78 20.05
CA ILE A 40 -17.37 6.82 19.04
C ILE A 40 -16.49 6.90 17.79
N PHE A 41 -16.20 8.12 17.33
CA PHE A 41 -15.33 8.35 16.18
C PHE A 41 -13.91 7.81 16.44
N VAL A 42 -13.32 8.07 17.61
CA VAL A 42 -11.99 7.54 17.97
C VAL A 42 -11.99 6.02 17.96
N ILE A 43 -13.01 5.38 18.54
CA ILE A 43 -13.10 3.92 18.62
C ILE A 43 -13.23 3.30 17.22
N LEU A 44 -14.02 3.89 16.33
CA LEU A 44 -14.18 3.40 14.96
C LEU A 44 -12.95 3.68 14.08
N LEU A 45 -12.33 4.85 14.23
CA LEU A 45 -11.20 5.24 13.40
C LEU A 45 -9.92 4.50 13.79
N THR A 46 -9.75 4.09 15.05
CA THR A 46 -8.56 3.38 15.52
C THR A 46 -8.29 2.06 14.77
N PRO A 47 -9.22 1.09 14.66
CA PRO A 47 -8.97 -0.15 13.92
C PRO A 47 -8.73 0.12 12.43
N PHE A 48 -9.48 1.04 11.83
CA PHE A 48 -9.25 1.46 10.44
C PHE A 48 -7.84 2.03 10.24
N PHE A 49 -7.38 2.87 11.16
CA PHE A 49 -6.03 3.43 11.17
C PHE A 49 -4.98 2.35 11.31
N LEU A 50 -5.15 1.37 12.20
CA LEU A 50 -4.20 0.27 12.39
C LEU A 50 -4.06 -0.60 11.13
N VAL A 51 -5.18 -0.96 10.50
CA VAL A 51 -5.17 -1.73 9.25
C VAL A 51 -4.51 -0.92 8.13
N SER A 52 -4.82 0.38 8.03
CA SER A 52 -4.22 1.26 7.03
C SER A 52 -2.72 1.45 7.25
N PHE A 53 -2.29 1.62 8.50
CA PHE A 53 -0.89 1.73 8.89
C PHE A 53 -0.11 0.48 8.50
N TYR A 54 -0.65 -0.70 8.82
CA TYR A 54 -0.01 -1.97 8.48
C TYR A 54 0.19 -2.13 6.96
N ASN A 55 -0.87 -1.92 6.18
CA ASN A 55 -0.86 -2.17 4.73
C ASN A 55 -0.14 -1.08 3.91
N SER A 56 -0.15 0.17 4.39
CA SER A 56 0.38 1.32 3.63
C SER A 56 1.79 1.73 4.07
N VAL A 57 2.18 1.40 5.30
CA VAL A 57 3.47 1.82 5.87
C VAL A 57 4.28 0.61 6.31
N THR A 58 3.78 -0.25 7.20
CA THR A 58 4.58 -1.35 7.76
C THR A 58 5.06 -2.32 6.68
N MET A 59 4.14 -2.84 5.84
CA MET A 59 4.50 -3.81 4.79
C MET A 59 5.48 -3.20 3.77
N PRO A 60 5.22 -2.02 3.16
CA PRO A 60 6.21 -1.37 2.32
C PRO A 60 7.52 -1.05 3.03
N TYR A 61 7.51 -0.62 4.29
CA TYR A 61 8.73 -0.31 5.04
C TYR A 61 9.63 -1.54 5.23
N MET A 62 9.07 -2.73 5.43
CA MET A 62 9.87 -3.95 5.53
C MET A 62 10.62 -4.26 4.23
N ASP A 63 10.07 -3.87 3.08
CA ASP A 63 10.75 -3.98 1.79
C ASP A 63 11.82 -2.90 1.56
N LEU A 64 11.98 -1.92 2.45
CA LEU A 64 12.92 -0.81 2.23
C LEU A 64 14.35 -1.30 2.06
N LYS A 65 14.73 -2.34 2.83
CA LYS A 65 16.05 -2.98 2.68
C LYS A 65 16.20 -3.55 1.27
N ASN A 66 15.24 -4.37 0.83
CA ASN A 66 15.23 -5.02 -0.48
C ASN A 66 15.25 -3.98 -1.62
N ALA A 67 14.46 -2.91 -1.48
CA ALA A 67 14.40 -1.81 -2.44
C ALA A 67 15.72 -1.03 -2.57
N ILE A 68 16.46 -0.87 -1.45
CA ILE A 68 17.77 -0.20 -1.44
C ILE A 68 18.86 -1.11 -2.01
N THR A 69 18.83 -2.40 -1.71
CA THR A 69 19.81 -3.39 -2.22
C THR A 69 19.51 -3.84 -3.65
N GLY A 70 18.30 -3.59 -4.15
CA GLY A 70 17.84 -4.07 -5.46
C GLY A 70 17.44 -5.55 -5.46
N GLU A 71 17.25 -6.15 -4.29
CA GLU A 71 16.79 -7.54 -4.16
C GLU A 71 15.29 -7.62 -4.47
N THR A 72 14.93 -8.43 -5.45
CA THR A 72 13.54 -8.66 -5.88
C THR A 72 13.25 -10.14 -6.01
N TYR A 73 11.97 -10.47 -6.03
CA TYR A 73 11.47 -11.81 -6.32
C TYR A 73 10.86 -11.80 -7.72
N GLU A 74 11.01 -12.89 -8.44
CA GLU A 74 10.47 -13.04 -9.79
C GLU A 74 9.29 -14.01 -9.78
N ILE A 75 8.23 -13.67 -10.51
CA ILE A 75 7.14 -14.60 -10.83
C ILE A 75 6.70 -14.41 -12.28
N GLU A 76 6.33 -15.51 -12.93
CA GLU A 76 5.71 -15.50 -14.24
C GLU A 76 4.26 -16.00 -14.13
N GLY A 77 3.32 -15.31 -14.76
CA GLY A 77 1.92 -15.71 -14.75
C GLY A 77 1.03 -14.84 -15.61
N THR A 78 -0.23 -15.26 -15.73
CA THR A 78 -1.25 -14.56 -16.52
C THR A 78 -2.01 -13.58 -15.62
N ILE A 79 -2.29 -12.37 -16.12
CA ILE A 79 -3.12 -11.40 -15.40
C ILE A 79 -4.56 -11.90 -15.36
N GLU A 80 -5.05 -12.17 -14.15
CA GLU A 80 -6.41 -12.66 -13.91
C GLU A 80 -7.39 -11.50 -13.76
N ASP A 81 -6.99 -10.44 -13.04
CA ASP A 81 -7.83 -9.28 -12.76
C ASP A 81 -6.99 -8.02 -12.50
N ILE A 82 -7.62 -6.85 -12.68
CA ILE A 82 -7.02 -5.53 -12.48
C ILE A 82 -7.97 -4.67 -11.64
N HIS A 83 -7.57 -4.43 -10.40
CA HIS A 83 -8.32 -3.62 -9.44
C HIS A 83 -7.77 -2.19 -9.37
N PHE A 84 -8.59 -1.22 -9.74
CA PHE A 84 -8.30 0.20 -9.59
C PHE A 84 -8.75 0.86 -8.25
N PRO A 85 -9.75 0.37 -7.48
CA PRO A 85 -10.24 1.13 -6.34
C PRO A 85 -9.23 1.17 -5.18
N GLY A 86 -9.08 2.35 -4.56
CA GLY A 86 -8.28 2.53 -3.34
C GLY A 86 -6.82 2.97 -3.54
N GLY A 87 -6.37 3.24 -4.77
CA GLY A 87 -5.05 3.83 -5.04
C GLY A 87 -3.86 2.87 -5.01
N TYR A 88 -4.08 1.60 -4.66
CA TYR A 88 -3.04 0.57 -4.66
C TYR A 88 -2.73 -0.02 -6.04
N ASN A 89 -3.61 0.21 -7.03
CA ASN A 89 -3.50 -0.25 -8.42
C ASN A 89 -3.05 -1.72 -8.45
N ILE A 90 -3.95 -2.60 -8.00
CA ILE A 90 -3.64 -4.01 -7.77
C ILE A 90 -3.88 -4.79 -9.07
N ILE A 91 -3.04 -5.78 -9.32
CA ILE A 91 -3.26 -6.83 -10.32
C ILE A 91 -3.21 -8.18 -9.62
N ILE A 92 -3.94 -9.15 -10.16
CA ILE A 92 -3.95 -10.52 -9.65
C ILE A 92 -3.23 -11.43 -10.63
N ILE A 93 -2.24 -12.18 -10.14
CA ILE A 93 -1.50 -13.18 -10.91
C ILE A 93 -1.44 -14.46 -10.06
N ASN A 94 -1.90 -15.58 -10.60
CA ASN A 94 -1.95 -16.87 -9.90
C ASN A 94 -2.70 -16.78 -8.55
N GLY A 95 -3.78 -15.99 -8.48
CA GLY A 95 -4.53 -15.72 -7.26
C GLY A 95 -3.86 -14.82 -6.21
N GLU A 96 -2.66 -14.27 -6.48
CA GLU A 96 -1.94 -13.38 -5.58
C GLU A 96 -2.02 -11.91 -6.03
N GLU A 97 -2.08 -10.99 -5.06
CA GLU A 97 -2.20 -9.54 -5.31
C GLU A 97 -0.84 -8.86 -5.42
N TYR A 98 -0.64 -8.10 -6.50
CA TYR A 98 0.56 -7.32 -6.76
C TYR A 98 0.21 -5.84 -7.01
N ARG A 99 1.00 -4.94 -6.43
CA ARG A 99 0.79 -3.48 -6.54
C ARG A 99 1.64 -2.92 -7.67
N ARG A 100 1.02 -2.26 -8.65
CA ARG A 100 1.74 -1.64 -9.78
C ARG A 100 1.79 -0.12 -9.72
N ASN A 101 2.74 0.44 -10.46
CA ASN A 101 2.72 1.84 -10.85
C ASN A 101 1.72 2.02 -12.01
N PRO A 102 0.58 2.71 -11.80
CA PRO A 102 -0.45 2.85 -12.84
C PRO A 102 -0.03 3.70 -14.03
N TRP A 103 1.00 4.54 -13.88
CA TRP A 103 1.47 5.42 -14.95
C TRP A 103 2.47 4.75 -15.88
N GLY A 104 3.21 3.75 -15.38
CA GLY A 104 4.21 3.02 -16.16
C GLY A 104 3.68 1.71 -16.73
N PHE A 105 3.01 0.92 -15.89
CA PHE A 105 2.58 -0.42 -16.25
C PHE A 105 1.07 -0.43 -16.54
N LYS A 106 0.68 -0.79 -17.76
CA LYS A 106 -0.73 -0.93 -18.18
C LYS A 106 -0.97 -2.36 -18.67
N PRO A 107 -1.08 -3.34 -17.76
CA PRO A 107 -1.35 -4.71 -18.14
C PRO A 107 -2.76 -4.85 -18.71
N GLU A 108 -2.96 -5.85 -19.56
CA GLU A 108 -4.28 -6.31 -19.98
C GLU A 108 -4.60 -7.68 -19.37
N ILE A 109 -5.88 -7.94 -19.10
CA ILE A 109 -6.33 -9.22 -18.56
C ILE A 109 -6.11 -10.31 -19.62
N GLY A 110 -5.55 -11.44 -19.22
CA GLY A 110 -5.23 -12.57 -20.10
C GLY A 110 -3.82 -12.53 -20.70
N GLU A 111 -3.09 -11.42 -20.57
CA GLU A 111 -1.68 -11.35 -20.96
C GLU A 111 -0.78 -12.03 -19.93
N LYS A 112 0.33 -12.63 -20.40
CA LYS A 112 1.32 -13.27 -19.57
C LYS A 112 2.51 -12.35 -19.33
N TYR A 113 2.85 -12.12 -18.08
CA TYR A 113 3.98 -11.29 -17.69
C TYR A 113 4.94 -12.05 -16.79
N ARG A 114 6.22 -11.74 -16.95
CA ARG A 114 7.24 -11.97 -15.93
C ARG A 114 7.42 -10.67 -15.16
N ILE A 115 7.25 -10.71 -13.84
CA ILE A 115 7.34 -9.52 -12.99
C ILE A 115 8.40 -9.70 -11.90
N ASP A 116 9.15 -8.64 -11.65
CA ASP A 116 10.00 -8.50 -10.48
C ASP A 116 9.25 -7.69 -9.42
N TYR A 117 9.15 -8.21 -8.20
CA TYR A 117 8.41 -7.58 -7.12
C TYR A 117 9.15 -7.59 -5.79
N LEU A 118 8.72 -6.68 -4.90
CA LEU A 118 9.18 -6.62 -3.52
C LEU A 118 8.36 -7.58 -2.63
N PRO A 119 8.99 -8.44 -1.83
CA PRO A 119 8.36 -9.64 -1.26
C PRO A 119 7.27 -9.38 -0.22
N HIS A 120 7.27 -8.24 0.48
CA HIS A 120 6.30 -8.03 1.57
C HIS A 120 5.11 -7.17 1.15
N SER A 121 5.33 -6.21 0.26
CA SER A 121 4.31 -5.30 -0.25
C SER A 121 3.70 -5.72 -1.58
N GLY A 122 4.29 -6.72 -2.25
CA GLY A 122 3.89 -7.16 -3.59
C GLY A 122 4.15 -6.09 -4.66
N HIS A 123 5.04 -5.12 -4.39
CA HIS A 123 5.23 -3.99 -5.27
C HIS A 123 6.03 -4.36 -6.51
N ILE A 124 5.45 -4.16 -7.68
CA ILE A 124 6.09 -4.46 -8.97
C ILE A 124 7.14 -3.39 -9.28
N VAL A 125 8.36 -3.85 -9.48
CA VAL A 125 9.53 -3.04 -9.78
C VAL A 125 9.80 -3.00 -11.28
N ASN A 126 9.69 -4.17 -11.91
CA ASN A 126 9.96 -4.39 -13.32
C ASN A 126 8.99 -5.45 -13.86
N TYR A 127 8.76 -5.44 -15.17
CA TYR A 127 7.83 -6.36 -15.83
C TYR A 127 8.20 -6.50 -17.30
N GLU A 128 8.02 -7.72 -17.81
CA GLU A 128 8.28 -8.07 -19.20
C GLU A 128 7.10 -8.89 -19.75
N LEU A 129 6.58 -8.49 -20.91
CA LEU A 129 5.54 -9.24 -21.60
C LEU A 129 6.17 -10.52 -22.17
N VAL A 130 5.64 -11.67 -21.78
CA VAL A 130 6.06 -12.96 -22.31
C VAL A 130 5.21 -13.23 -23.55
N THR A 131 5.78 -12.95 -24.72
CA THR A 131 5.15 -13.29 -26.00
C THR A 131 5.56 -14.73 -26.35
N GLU A 132 4.60 -15.65 -26.41
CA GLU A 132 4.81 -17.00 -26.95
C GLU A 132 4.97 -16.99 -28.48
#